data_AF-A0A954JCP0-F1
#
_entry.id   AF-A0A954JCP0-F1
#
_cell.length_a   1.000
_cell.length_b   1.000
_cell.length_c   1.000
_cell.angle_alpha   90.00
_cell.angle_beta   90.00
_cell.angle_gamma   90.00
#
_symmetry.space_group_name_H-M   'P 1'
#
loop_
_entity.id
_entity.type
_entity.pdbx_description
1 polymer ?
#
loop_
_entity_poly.entity_id
_entity_poly.type
_entity_poly.pdbx_seq_one_letter_code
_entity_poly.pdbx_strand_id
1 'polypeptide(L)' 'MQKSLFPITWSIPAGTLFATRIRISVYYVLLLILMTRYDASLVLALTGIFLVSTLFHELVGHVLMARSTGGHGSEVLL' A
#
# COMPACT_ATOMS: atom_id res chain seq x y z
N MET A 1 -18.21 -8.73 2.25
CA MET A 1 -17.44 -7.46 2.17
C MET A 1 -18.11 -6.61 1.09
N GLN A 2 -18.81 -5.54 1.45
CA GLN A 2 -19.40 -4.62 0.46
C GLN A 2 -18.26 -4.07 -0.41
N LYS A 3 -18.34 -4.27 -1.73
CA LYS A 3 -17.49 -3.54 -2.68
C LYS A 3 -17.92 -2.08 -2.60
N SER A 4 -17.17 -1.27 -1.86
CA SER A 4 -17.37 0.18 -1.93
C SER A 4 -16.99 0.61 -3.34
N LEU A 5 -17.93 1.24 -4.06
CA LEU A 5 -17.77 1.68 -5.46
C LEU A 5 -16.86 2.90 -5.60
N PHE A 6 -16.13 3.28 -4.54
CA PHE A 6 -15.29 4.46 -4.56
C PHE A 6 -13.98 4.16 -5.30
N PRO A 7 -13.63 4.92 -6.35
CA PRO A 7 -12.41 4.68 -7.13
C PRO A 7 -11.14 4.63 -6.27
N ILE A 8 -11.09 5.40 -5.17
CA ILE A 8 -9.95 5.45 -4.25
C ILE A 8 -9.65 4.14 -3.52
N THR A 9 -10.61 3.21 -3.42
CA THR A 9 -10.42 1.91 -2.75
C THR A 9 -10.02 0.79 -3.72
N TRP A 10 -9.91 1.10 -5.03
CA TRP A 10 -9.54 0.11 -6.04
C TRP A 10 -8.12 -0.38 -5.82
N SER A 11 -8.00 -1.70 -5.66
CA SER A 11 -6.76 -2.31 -5.23
C SER A 11 -6.68 -3.78 -5.58
N ILE A 12 -5.46 -4.28 -5.71
CA ILE A 12 -5.13 -5.68 -5.91
C ILE A 12 -4.53 -6.28 -4.63
N PRO A 13 -4.79 -7.57 -4.33
CA PRO A 13 -4.16 -8.22 -3.19
C PRO A 13 -2.65 -8.35 -3.43
N ALA A 14 -1.84 -7.97 -2.44
CA ALA A 14 -0.37 -7.98 -2.52
C ALA A 14 0.28 -8.91 -1.49
N GLY A 15 -0.50 -9.54 -0.61
CA GLY A 15 -0.03 -10.56 0.32
C GLY A 15 -0.53 -10.32 1.74
N THR A 16 0.18 -10.89 2.71
CA THR A 16 -0.11 -10.73 4.14
C THR A 16 1.19 -10.61 4.90
N LEU A 17 1.30 -9.60 5.76
CA LEU A 17 2.47 -9.39 6.62
C LEU A 17 1.98 -9.02 8.03
N PHE A 18 2.60 -9.57 9.07
CA PHE A 18 2.18 -9.40 10.47
C PHE A 18 0.67 -9.65 10.68
N ALA A 19 0.11 -10.71 10.08
CA ALA A 19 -1.33 -11.00 10.13
C ALA A 19 -2.24 -9.86 9.59
N THR A 20 -1.70 -8.95 8.78
CA THR A 20 -2.42 -7.87 8.10
C THR A 20 -2.43 -8.14 6.60
N ARG A 21 -3.61 -8.16 5.99
CA ARG A 21 -3.75 -8.26 4.53
C ARG A 21 -3.29 -6.96 3.89
N ILE A 22 -2.35 -7.05 2.94
CA ILE A 22 -1.86 -5.90 2.21
C ILE A 22 -2.56 -5.85 0.86
N ARG A 23 -3.11 -4.69 0.53
CA ARG A 23 -3.66 -4.39 -0.78
C ARG A 23 -2.89 -3.20 -1.36
N ILE A 24 -2.53 -3.28 -2.64
CA ILE A 24 -1.89 -2.17 -3.35
C ILE A 24 -2.93 -1.50 -4.22
N SER A 25 -3.06 -0.18 -4.09
CA SER A 25 -3.93 0.63 -4.92
C SER A 25 -3.53 0.54 -6.39
N VAL A 26 -4.54 0.46 -7.27
CA VAL A 26 -4.31 0.47 -8.73
C VAL A 26 -3.64 1.77 -9.19
N TYR A 27 -3.72 2.84 -8.40
CA TYR A 27 -3.05 4.10 -8.69
C TYR A 27 -1.53 4.03 -8.61
N TYR A 28 -0.94 3.07 -7.88
CA TYR A 28 0.51 2.81 -7.96
C TYR A 28 0.92 2.33 -9.36
N VAL A 29 0.08 1.51 -10.00
CA VAL A 29 0.33 1.05 -11.37
C VAL A 29 0.17 2.21 -12.36
N LEU A 30 -0.83 3.06 -12.17
CA LEU A 30 -1.00 4.26 -12.98
C LEU A 30 0.20 5.22 -12.83
N LEU A 31 0.71 5.40 -11.61
CA LEU A 31 1.90 6.21 -11.37
C LEU A 31 3.10 5.66 -12.16
N LEU A 32 3.33 4.35 -12.13
CA LEU A 32 4.39 3.71 -12.92
C LEU A 32 4.24 3.98 -14.42
N ILE A 33 3.01 3.88 -14.95
CA ILE A 33 2.73 4.18 -16.37
C ILE A 33 3.05 5.64 -16.71
N LEU A 34 2.64 6.59 -15.86
CA LEU A 34 2.89 8.02 -16.07
C LEU A 34 4.38 8.36 -15.99
N MET A 35 5.16 7.57 -15.26
CA MET A 35 6.59 7.77 -15.10
C MET A 35 7.44 7.09 -16.18
N THR A 36 6.85 6.32 -17.11
CA THR A 36 7.58 5.63 -18.20
C THR A 36 8.43 6.53 -19.09
N ARG A 37 8.18 7.84 -19.10
CA ARG A 37 8.99 8.85 -19.80
C ARG A 37 10.35 9.15 -19.14
N TYR A 38 10.56 8.67 -17.92
CA TYR A 38 11.80 8.82 -17.18
C TYR A 38 12.64 7.55 -17.24
N ASP A 39 13.89 7.65 -16.81
CA ASP A 39 14.78 6.49 -16.68
C ASP A 39 14.16 5.40 -15.80
N ALA A 40 14.16 4.16 -16.29
CA ALA A 40 13.49 3.04 -15.64
C ALA A 40 14.09 2.73 -14.25
N SER A 41 15.41 2.86 -14.10
CA SER A 41 16.07 2.63 -12.81
C SER A 41 15.66 3.68 -11.79
N LEU A 42 15.56 4.94 -12.19
CA LEU A 42 15.05 6.01 -11.33
C LEU A 42 13.59 5.78 -10.91
N VAL A 43 12.72 5.40 -11.85
CA VAL A 43 11.29 5.14 -11.57
C VAL A 43 11.11 3.99 -10.61
N LEU A 44 11.82 2.88 -10.83
CA LEU A 44 11.79 1.73 -9.94
C LEU A 44 12.35 2.07 -8.55
N ALA A 45 13.44 2.83 -8.47
CA ALA A 45 14.03 3.24 -7.20
C ALA A 45 13.05 4.12 -6.40
N LEU A 46 12.48 5.16 -7.01
CA LEU A 46 11.56 6.08 -6.33
C LEU A 46 10.25 5.39 -5.94
N THR A 47 9.68 4.57 -6.83
CA THR A 47 8.46 3.82 -6.52
C THR A 47 8.70 2.78 -5.43
N GLY A 48 9.85 2.10 -5.47
CA GLY A 48 10.26 1.16 -4.43
C GLY A 48 10.43 1.84 -3.07
N ILE A 49 11.14 2.97 -3.02
CA ILE A 49 11.30 3.79 -1.80
C ILE A 49 9.94 4.22 -1.28
N PHE A 50 9.07 4.76 -2.14
CA PHE A 50 7.75 5.22 -1.75
C PHE A 50 6.87 4.09 -1.22
N LEU A 51 6.79 2.96 -1.93
CA LEU A 51 5.99 1.80 -1.54
C LEU A 51 6.48 1.19 -0.22
N VAL A 52 7.79 1.02 -0.06
CA VAL A 52 8.35 0.45 1.17
C VAL A 52 8.16 1.42 2.34
N SER A 53 8.38 2.72 2.12
CA SER A 53 8.18 3.75 3.16
C SER A 53 6.74 3.79 3.65
N THR A 54 5.75 3.80 2.75
CA THR A 54 4.33 3.82 3.12
C THR A 54 3.90 2.51 3.75
N LEU A 55 4.39 1.37 3.28
CA LEU A 55 4.14 0.07 3.90
C LEU A 55 4.64 0.03 5.36
N PHE A 56 5.85 0.51 5.62
CA PHE A 56 6.38 0.59 6.97
C PHE A 56 5.60 1.58 7.83
N HIS A 57 5.21 2.73 7.27
CA HIS A 57 4.38 3.72 7.97
C HIS A 57 3.05 3.11 8.44
N GLU A 58 2.33 2.46 7.55
CA GLU A 58 1.03 1.84 7.85
C GLU A 58 1.17 0.66 8.80
N LEU A 59 2.12 -0.25 8.55
CA LEU A 59 2.25 -1.44 9.40
C LEU A 59 2.81 -1.11 10.78
N VAL A 60 3.90 -0.35 10.86
CA VAL A 60 4.59 -0.08 12.13
C VAL A 60 3.93 1.08 12.86
N GLY A 61 3.66 2.18 12.16
CA GLY A 61 3.11 3.40 12.76
C GLY A 61 1.63 3.26 13.13
N HIS A 62 0.83 2.60 12.30
CA HIS A 62 -0.60 2.47 12.55
C HIS A 62 -1.00 1.09 13.07
N VAL A 63 -0.72 0.01 12.34
CA VAL A 63 -1.25 -1.31 12.70
C VAL A 63 -0.66 -1.86 14.00
N LEU A 64 0.67 -1.84 14.15
CA LEU A 64 1.31 -2.32 15.38
C LEU A 64 0.91 -1.45 16.58
N MET A 65 0.89 -0.12 16.41
CA MET A 65 0.47 0.79 17.46
C MET A 65 -1.00 0.57 17.86
N ALA A 66 -1.91 0.47 16.89
CA ALA A 66 -3.32 0.20 17.14
C ALA A 66 -3.52 -1.13 17.88
N ARG A 67 -2.76 -2.18 17.54
CA ARG A 67 -2.83 -3.45 18.27
C ARG A 67 -2.28 -3.36 19.68
N SER A 68 -1.23 -2.56 19.90
CA SER A 68 -0.67 -2.35 21.24
C SER A 68 -1.66 -1.69 22.20
N THR A 69 -2.63 -0.93 21.68
CA THR A 69 -3.70 -0.29 22.47
C THR A 69 -5.00 -1.10 22.49
N GLY A 70 -4.97 -2.36 22.03
CA GLY A 70 -6.14 -3.25 22.00
C GLY A 70 -7.07 -3.06 20.78
N GLY A 71 -6.68 -2.21 19.82
CA GLY A 71 -7.39 -1.99 18.57
C GLY A 71 -7.13 -3.06 17.50
N HIS A 72 -7.70 -2.85 16.31
CA HIS A 72 -7.65 -3.79 15.19
C HIS A 72 -7.04 -3.18 13.93
N GLY A 73 -6.32 -4.00 13.17
CA GLY A 73 -5.76 -3.65 11.86
C GLY A 73 -5.50 -4.93 11.08
N SER A 74 -6.54 -5.45 10.41
CA SER A 74 -6.48 -6.73 9.69
C SER A 74 -6.25 -6.55 8.19
N GLU A 75 -6.38 -5.33 7.69
CA GLU A 75 -6.18 -4.98 6.29
C GLU A 75 -5.64 -3.55 6.17
N VAL A 76 -4.68 -3.35 5.27
CA VAL A 76 -4.16 -2.04 4.90
C VAL A 76 -4.20 -1.89 3.37
N LEU A 77 -4.53 -0.69 2.94
CA LEU A 77 -4.49 -0.28 1.54
C LEU A 77 -3.32 0.70 1.39
N LEU A 78 -2.34 0.32 0.58
CA LEU A 78 -1.25 1.20 0.15
C LEU A 78 -1.67 2.02 -1.05
#